data_AF-A0A840V3V8-F1
#
_entry.id   AF-A0A840V3V8-F1
#
_cell.length_a   1.000
_cell.length_b   1.000
_cell.length_c   1.000
_cell.angle_alpha   90.00
_cell.angle_beta   90.00
_cell.angle_gamma   90.00
#
_symmetry.space_group_name_H-M   'P 1'
#
loop_
_entity.id
_entity.type
_entity.pdbx_description
1 polymer ?
#
loop_
_entity_poly.entity_id
_entity_poly.type
_entity_poly.pdbx_seq_one_letter_code
_entity_poly.pdbx_strand_id
1 'polypeptide(L)'
;MWTAVREFEDIRYETTDEGQIAKITINRPEVRNAFRPQTVKEMLIAFEMAHEDPQVGVVILTGEGDLAFCSGGDQKVRGHAGYVGDDGVPRLNILDVQKKIRQMPKPVVAMVAGYAIGGGHVLHVVCDLTIAAENARFGQTGPKVGSFDGGLGSSYLARIVGQKKAREIWYLCRQYDAQQALEMGLVNTVVPLESLEAETLQWCREMLAHSPLALRCLKACLNADCDGQMGLLDLAGNATLLYYMSEEAKEGKNAFVEKRKPDFSKFPRVP
;
A
#
# COMPACT_ATOMS: atom_id res chain seq x y z
N MET A 1 -13.74 -11.49 -14.32
CA MET A 1 -12.90 -10.79 -15.31
C MET A 1 -12.51 -9.44 -14.72
N TRP A 2 -11.66 -8.67 -15.40
CA TRP A 2 -11.31 -7.31 -14.98
C TRP A 2 -12.12 -6.31 -15.80
N THR A 3 -12.75 -5.36 -15.12
CA THR A 3 -13.51 -4.28 -15.73
C THR A 3 -12.80 -2.95 -15.46
N ALA A 4 -12.44 -2.24 -16.51
CA ALA A 4 -11.84 -0.91 -16.41
C ALA A 4 -12.83 0.09 -15.78
N VAL A 5 -12.39 0.80 -14.76
CA VAL A 5 -13.23 1.76 -14.03
C VAL A 5 -13.06 3.17 -14.60
N ARG A 6 -11.84 3.51 -15.01
CA ARG A 6 -11.48 4.83 -15.53
C ARG A 6 -10.24 4.75 -16.41
N GLU A 7 -10.20 5.59 -17.44
CA GLU A 7 -9.01 5.79 -18.25
C GLU A 7 -7.99 6.71 -17.55
N PHE A 8 -6.73 6.27 -17.61
CA PHE A 8 -5.55 6.96 -17.11
C PHE A 8 -4.45 6.84 -18.17
N GLU A 9 -3.42 7.70 -18.10
CA GLU A 9 -2.33 7.70 -19.07
C GLU A 9 -1.24 6.69 -18.70
N ASP A 10 -0.79 6.71 -17.45
CA ASP A 10 0.39 5.97 -16.97
C ASP A 10 0.03 4.74 -16.14
N ILE A 11 -1.25 4.51 -15.84
CA ILE A 11 -1.73 3.36 -15.06
C ILE A 11 -3.00 2.75 -15.68
N ARG A 12 -3.38 1.55 -15.21
CA ARG A 12 -4.76 1.04 -15.32
C ARG A 12 -5.38 0.92 -13.95
N TYR A 13 -6.68 1.21 -13.86
CA TYR A 13 -7.50 0.97 -12.69
C TYR A 13 -8.70 0.11 -13.06
N GLU A 14 -8.70 -1.11 -12.55
CA GLU A 14 -9.67 -2.16 -12.89
C GLU A 14 -10.27 -2.74 -11.61
N THR A 15 -11.49 -3.29 -11.68
CA THR A 15 -12.08 -4.09 -10.60
C THR A 15 -12.49 -5.46 -11.11
N THR A 16 -12.64 -6.43 -10.21
CA THR A 16 -13.35 -7.67 -10.56
C THR A 16 -14.79 -7.37 -10.95
N ASP A 17 -15.46 -8.27 -11.67
CA ASP A 17 -16.85 -8.09 -12.10
C ASP A 17 -17.81 -7.79 -10.93
N GLU A 18 -17.51 -8.32 -9.74
CA GLU A 18 -18.26 -8.06 -8.50
C GLU A 18 -17.88 -6.76 -7.79
N GLY A 19 -16.87 -6.03 -8.27
CA GLY A 19 -16.39 -4.76 -7.69
C GLY A 19 -15.55 -4.90 -6.41
N GLN A 20 -15.34 -6.12 -5.90
CA GLN A 20 -14.79 -6.32 -4.55
C GLN A 20 -13.26 -6.24 -4.46
N ILE A 21 -12.56 -6.50 -5.56
CA ILE A 21 -11.10 -6.41 -5.64
C ILE A 21 -10.75 -5.35 -6.67
N ALA A 22 -10.01 -4.33 -6.25
CA ALA A 22 -9.45 -3.32 -7.12
C ALA A 22 -8.02 -3.71 -7.54
N LYS A 23 -7.65 -3.47 -8.79
CA LYS A 23 -6.29 -3.65 -9.32
C LYS A 23 -5.78 -2.36 -9.92
N ILE A 24 -4.66 -1.87 -9.39
CA ILE A 24 -3.91 -0.72 -9.88
C ILE A 24 -2.66 -1.27 -10.57
N THR A 25 -2.56 -1.06 -11.88
CA THR A 25 -1.43 -1.53 -12.70
C THR A 25 -0.61 -0.33 -13.16
N ILE A 26 0.68 -0.25 -12.83
CA ILE A 26 1.58 0.75 -13.44
C ILE A 26 1.80 0.37 -14.90
N ASN A 27 1.45 1.24 -15.84
CA ASN A 27 1.39 0.94 -17.27
C ASN A 27 2.44 1.75 -18.05
N ARG A 28 3.72 1.54 -17.72
CA ARG A 28 4.87 2.15 -18.42
C ARG A 28 5.96 1.11 -18.71
N PRO A 29 5.64 -0.02 -19.38
CA PRO A 29 6.57 -1.15 -19.52
C PRO A 29 7.84 -0.80 -20.30
N GLU A 30 7.78 0.20 -21.18
CA GLU A 30 8.89 0.74 -21.97
C GLU A 30 10.01 1.35 -21.13
N VAL A 31 9.72 1.75 -19.89
CA VAL A 31 10.70 2.19 -18.89
C VAL A 31 10.69 1.31 -17.65
N ARG A 32 10.31 0.02 -17.78
CA ARG A 32 10.23 -0.94 -16.66
C ARG A 32 9.35 -0.42 -15.52
N ASN A 33 8.21 0.15 -15.88
CA ASN A 33 7.20 0.66 -14.96
C ASN A 33 7.78 1.68 -13.96
N ALA A 34 8.73 2.52 -14.41
CA ALA A 34 9.21 3.66 -13.64
C ALA A 34 8.10 4.71 -13.49
N PHE A 35 7.94 5.28 -12.30
CA PHE A 35 6.95 6.34 -12.07
C PHE A 35 7.55 7.72 -12.32
N ARG A 36 6.80 8.55 -13.06
CA ARG A 36 6.99 10.01 -13.14
C ARG A 36 5.92 10.71 -12.28
N PRO A 37 5.98 12.04 -12.04
CA PRO A 37 4.99 12.71 -11.21
C PRO A 37 3.53 12.49 -11.63
N GLN A 38 3.25 12.37 -12.94
CA GLN A 38 1.93 12.03 -13.47
C GLN A 38 1.49 10.63 -13.02
N THR A 39 2.32 9.60 -13.22
CA THR A 39 2.06 8.24 -12.72
C THR A 39 1.68 8.24 -11.24
N VAL A 40 2.43 8.96 -10.40
CA VAL A 40 2.16 9.04 -8.96
C VAL A 40 0.82 9.74 -8.66
N LYS A 41 0.49 10.80 -9.41
CA LYS A 41 -0.80 11.51 -9.28
C LYS A 41 -1.97 10.59 -9.63
N GLU A 42 -1.85 9.82 -10.70
CA GLU A 42 -2.89 8.87 -11.12
C GLU A 42 -3.04 7.73 -10.12
N MET A 43 -1.94 7.21 -9.58
CA MET A 43 -1.97 6.22 -8.50
C MET A 43 -2.72 6.76 -7.28
N LEU A 44 -2.45 8.01 -6.85
CA LEU A 44 -3.18 8.63 -5.74
C LEU A 44 -4.69 8.71 -6.01
N ILE A 45 -5.08 9.07 -7.23
CA ILE A 45 -6.49 9.11 -7.64
C ILE A 45 -7.10 7.70 -7.58
N ALA A 46 -6.41 6.69 -8.12
CA ALA A 46 -6.91 5.31 -8.12
C ALA A 46 -7.03 4.73 -6.71
N PHE A 47 -6.05 4.98 -5.83
CA PHE A 47 -6.13 4.59 -4.42
C PHE A 47 -7.24 5.32 -3.67
N GLU A 48 -7.54 6.58 -4.01
CA GLU A 48 -8.67 7.30 -3.44
C GLU A 48 -10.01 6.73 -3.91
N MET A 49 -10.14 6.44 -5.20
CA MET A 49 -11.33 5.76 -5.74
C MET A 49 -11.55 4.41 -5.05
N ALA A 50 -10.48 3.62 -4.91
CA ALA A 50 -10.54 2.34 -4.20
C ALA A 50 -10.80 2.50 -2.70
N HIS A 51 -10.40 3.61 -2.07
CA HIS A 51 -10.67 3.90 -0.65
C HIS A 51 -12.15 4.19 -0.40
N GLU A 52 -12.73 5.07 -1.23
CA GLU A 52 -14.10 5.56 -1.09
C GLU A 52 -15.17 4.57 -1.57
N ASP A 53 -14.82 3.60 -2.43
CA ASP A 53 -15.77 2.59 -2.90
C ASP A 53 -16.10 1.57 -1.79
N PRO A 54 -17.34 1.51 -1.25
CA PRO A 54 -17.68 0.58 -0.18
C PRO A 54 -17.71 -0.91 -0.62
N GLN A 55 -17.72 -1.21 -1.92
CA GLN A 55 -17.68 -2.59 -2.42
C GLN A 55 -16.26 -3.16 -2.39
N VAL A 56 -15.25 -2.34 -2.68
CA VAL A 56 -13.84 -2.76 -2.69
C VAL A 56 -13.40 -3.11 -1.27
N GLY A 57 -12.97 -4.35 -1.06
CA GLY A 57 -12.40 -4.80 0.22
C GLY A 57 -10.89 -4.98 0.19
N VAL A 58 -10.28 -5.20 -0.98
CA VAL A 58 -8.84 -5.42 -1.15
C VAL A 58 -8.33 -4.73 -2.41
N VAL A 59 -7.10 -4.21 -2.37
CA VAL A 59 -6.42 -3.60 -3.52
C VAL A 59 -5.19 -4.42 -3.91
N ILE A 60 -5.01 -4.66 -5.20
CA ILE A 60 -3.79 -5.21 -5.79
C ILE A 60 -3.02 -4.06 -6.44
N LEU A 61 -1.72 -3.97 -6.17
CA LEU A 61 -0.78 -3.12 -6.91
C LEU A 61 0.13 -4.04 -7.74
N THR A 62 0.26 -3.77 -9.04
CA THR A 62 1.13 -4.53 -9.96
C THR A 62 1.74 -3.63 -11.05
N GLY A 63 2.64 -4.18 -11.85
CA GLY A 63 3.17 -3.55 -13.06
C GLY A 63 2.64 -4.21 -14.32
N GLU A 64 2.63 -3.47 -15.43
CA GLU A 64 2.25 -4.00 -16.74
C GLU A 64 3.32 -4.96 -17.28
N GLY A 65 2.85 -6.12 -17.75
CA GLY A 65 3.68 -7.18 -18.30
C GLY A 65 4.54 -7.91 -17.26
N ASP A 66 5.33 -8.87 -17.72
CA ASP A 66 5.98 -9.83 -16.82
C ASP A 66 7.39 -9.42 -16.36
N LEU A 67 7.92 -8.33 -16.94
CA LEU A 67 9.32 -7.95 -16.75
C LEU A 67 9.56 -7.05 -15.54
N ALA A 68 8.58 -6.26 -15.11
CA ALA A 68 8.78 -5.31 -14.03
C ALA A 68 7.49 -5.01 -13.28
N PHE A 69 7.55 -5.10 -11.96
CA PHE A 69 6.58 -4.47 -11.07
C PHE A 69 6.75 -2.95 -11.13
N CYS A 70 7.95 -2.47 -10.77
CA CYS A 70 8.30 -1.05 -10.80
C CYS A 70 9.82 -0.88 -10.61
N SER A 71 10.44 -0.05 -11.43
CA SER A 71 11.87 0.28 -11.32
C SER A 71 12.17 1.56 -10.51
N GLY A 72 11.15 2.16 -9.88
CA GLY A 72 11.27 3.36 -9.06
C GLY A 72 11.03 4.65 -9.85
N GLY A 73 11.55 5.76 -9.34
CA GLY A 73 11.32 7.05 -9.97
C GLY A 73 12.12 7.19 -11.27
N ASP A 74 11.43 7.65 -12.32
CA ASP A 74 11.97 7.80 -13.67
C ASP A 74 13.12 8.81 -13.68
N GLN A 75 14.35 8.30 -13.83
CA GLN A 75 15.55 9.14 -13.80
C GLN A 75 15.61 10.13 -14.97
N LYS A 76 14.86 9.92 -16.07
CA LYS A 76 14.83 10.84 -17.22
C LYS A 76 14.19 12.19 -16.88
N VAL A 77 13.33 12.23 -15.86
CA VAL A 77 12.64 13.45 -15.42
C VAL A 77 13.13 13.96 -14.06
N ARG A 78 14.23 13.40 -13.54
CA ARG A 78 14.83 13.88 -12.28
C ARG A 78 15.62 15.17 -12.53
N GLY A 79 15.20 16.24 -11.86
CA GLY A 79 15.87 17.53 -11.86
C GLY A 79 16.69 17.77 -10.59
N HIS A 80 17.00 19.04 -10.31
CA HIS A 80 17.86 19.45 -9.19
C HIS A 80 17.31 19.08 -7.80
N ALA A 81 15.99 19.18 -7.60
CA ALA A 81 15.35 19.05 -6.27
C ALA A 81 14.27 17.96 -6.20
N GLY A 82 14.14 17.11 -7.22
CA GLY A 82 13.10 16.07 -7.29
C GLY A 82 12.77 15.66 -8.71
N TYR A 83 11.66 14.95 -8.89
CA TYR A 83 11.13 14.56 -10.19
C TYR A 83 10.25 15.69 -10.73
N VAL A 84 10.56 16.19 -11.93
CA VAL A 84 9.92 17.36 -12.52
C VAL A 84 8.76 16.89 -13.40
N GLY A 85 7.56 17.40 -13.12
CA GLY A 85 6.38 17.16 -13.95
C GLY A 85 6.30 18.15 -15.12
N ASP A 86 5.26 18.02 -15.94
CA ASP A 86 5.03 18.91 -17.09
C ASP A 86 4.75 20.37 -16.66
N ASP A 87 4.38 20.58 -15.40
CA ASP A 87 4.22 21.89 -14.76
C ASP A 87 5.54 22.54 -14.32
N GLY A 88 6.68 21.86 -14.51
CA GLY A 88 8.01 22.33 -14.12
C GLY A 88 8.30 22.25 -12.62
N VAL A 89 7.40 21.67 -11.82
CA VAL A 89 7.55 21.63 -10.36
C VAL A 89 8.27 20.35 -9.93
N PRO A 90 9.39 20.44 -9.18
CA PRO A 90 10.06 19.27 -8.63
C PRO A 90 9.25 18.65 -7.49
N ARG A 91 9.12 17.32 -7.49
CA ARG A 91 8.26 16.57 -6.56
C ARG A 91 8.96 15.33 -5.99
N LEU A 92 8.52 14.94 -4.79
CA LEU A 92 8.73 13.63 -4.16
C LEU A 92 7.37 13.03 -3.73
N ASN A 93 6.34 13.24 -4.54
CA ASN A 93 4.95 12.85 -4.24
C ASN A 93 4.73 11.34 -4.09
N ILE A 94 5.72 10.50 -4.45
CA ILE A 94 5.67 9.06 -4.17
C ILE A 94 5.53 8.78 -2.66
N LEU A 95 6.05 9.68 -1.81
CA LEU A 95 5.88 9.59 -0.37
C LEU A 95 4.40 9.65 0.05
N ASP A 96 3.55 10.34 -0.73
CA ASP A 96 2.12 10.41 -0.44
C ASP A 96 1.38 9.14 -0.85
N VAL A 97 1.85 8.46 -1.91
CA VAL A 97 1.38 7.09 -2.25
C VAL A 97 1.76 6.11 -1.15
N GLN A 98 3.01 6.16 -0.66
CA GLN A 98 3.44 5.30 0.46
C GLN A 98 2.54 5.49 1.70
N LYS A 99 2.21 6.74 2.06
CA LYS A 99 1.28 7.05 3.16
C LYS A 99 -0.12 6.53 2.87
N LYS A 100 -0.67 6.77 1.67
CA LYS A 100 -2.04 6.35 1.30
C LYS A 100 -2.19 4.82 1.39
N ILE A 101 -1.22 4.06 0.91
CA ILE A 101 -1.19 2.59 1.01
C ILE A 101 -1.26 2.14 2.48
N ARG A 102 -0.42 2.74 3.35
CA ARG A 102 -0.39 2.38 4.78
C ARG A 102 -1.65 2.78 5.54
N GLN A 103 -2.20 3.96 5.26
CA GLN A 103 -3.31 4.54 6.04
C GLN A 103 -4.69 4.05 5.59
N MET A 104 -4.85 3.58 4.35
CA MET A 104 -6.16 3.13 3.91
C MET A 104 -6.63 1.89 4.69
N PRO A 105 -7.93 1.79 5.08
CA PRO A 105 -8.46 0.74 5.93
C PRO A 105 -8.74 -0.58 5.16
N LYS A 106 -8.05 -0.79 4.04
CA LYS A 106 -8.20 -1.94 3.15
C LYS A 106 -6.83 -2.57 2.93
N PRO A 107 -6.70 -3.91 2.94
CA PRO A 107 -5.45 -4.56 2.59
C PRO A 107 -5.00 -4.20 1.17
N VAL A 108 -3.70 -3.98 1.01
CA VAL A 108 -3.03 -3.74 -0.27
C VAL A 108 -2.00 -4.84 -0.50
N VAL A 109 -2.14 -5.57 -1.60
CA VAL A 109 -1.26 -6.67 -1.98
C VAL A 109 -0.40 -6.25 -3.16
N ALA A 110 0.92 -6.31 -3.02
CA ALA A 110 1.83 -6.18 -4.14
C ALA A 110 1.91 -7.54 -4.87
N MET A 111 1.53 -7.53 -6.15
CA MET A 111 1.65 -8.67 -7.04
C MET A 111 2.87 -8.45 -7.93
N VAL A 112 4.00 -9.11 -7.62
CA VAL A 112 5.30 -8.75 -8.17
C VAL A 112 5.75 -9.77 -9.22
N ALA A 113 5.69 -9.37 -10.50
CA ALA A 113 6.41 -10.02 -11.59
C ALA A 113 7.69 -9.23 -11.94
N GLY A 114 8.80 -9.93 -12.13
CA GLY A 114 10.07 -9.31 -12.54
C GLY A 114 10.61 -8.26 -11.56
N TYR A 115 11.13 -7.13 -12.09
CA TYR A 115 11.87 -6.14 -11.30
C TYR A 115 11.00 -5.28 -10.36
N ALA A 116 11.28 -5.35 -9.06
CA ALA A 116 10.84 -4.39 -8.03
C ALA A 116 12.09 -3.72 -7.42
N ILE A 117 12.51 -2.60 -8.02
CA ILE A 117 13.82 -1.98 -7.80
C ILE A 117 13.69 -0.53 -7.33
N GLY A 118 14.55 -0.09 -6.41
CA GLY A 118 14.64 1.30 -5.97
C GLY A 118 13.34 1.79 -5.32
N GLY A 119 12.75 2.87 -5.83
CA GLY A 119 11.44 3.33 -5.36
C GLY A 119 10.33 2.28 -5.54
N GLY A 120 10.41 1.44 -6.56
CA GLY A 120 9.50 0.31 -6.76
C GLY A 120 9.71 -0.80 -5.76
N HIS A 121 10.94 -0.96 -5.25
CA HIS A 121 11.20 -1.84 -4.12
C HIS A 121 10.51 -1.33 -2.85
N VAL A 122 10.54 -0.02 -2.59
CA VAL A 122 9.85 0.55 -1.42
C VAL A 122 8.32 0.42 -1.56
N LEU A 123 7.77 0.52 -2.76
CA LEU A 123 6.32 0.34 -2.98
C LEU A 123 5.81 -1.05 -2.57
N HIS A 124 6.52 -2.14 -2.91
CA HIS A 124 6.09 -3.47 -2.44
C HIS A 124 6.26 -3.60 -0.93
N VAL A 125 7.35 -3.06 -0.36
CA VAL A 125 7.62 -3.08 1.08
C VAL A 125 6.53 -2.39 1.90
N VAL A 126 5.89 -1.33 1.38
CA VAL A 126 4.83 -0.62 2.12
C VAL A 126 3.43 -1.21 1.89
N CYS A 127 3.26 -2.09 0.90
CA CYS A 127 2.04 -2.90 0.79
C CYS A 127 1.95 -3.85 1.99
N ASP A 128 0.74 -4.25 2.37
CA ASP A 128 0.53 -5.10 3.54
C ASP A 128 1.10 -6.51 3.31
N LEU A 129 0.97 -7.02 2.09
CA LEU A 129 1.45 -8.34 1.66
C LEU A 129 2.10 -8.26 0.27
N THR A 130 3.05 -9.14 0.00
CA THR A 130 3.67 -9.32 -1.32
C THR A 130 3.61 -10.77 -1.77
N ILE A 131 3.00 -11.00 -2.93
CA ILE A 131 3.02 -12.26 -3.68
C ILE A 131 4.00 -12.10 -4.83
N ALA A 132 5.01 -12.96 -4.91
CA ALA A 132 6.06 -12.85 -5.92
C ALA A 132 5.99 -13.98 -6.93
N ALA A 133 6.19 -13.67 -8.21
CA ALA A 133 6.50 -14.69 -9.21
C ALA A 133 7.96 -15.16 -9.06
N GLU A 134 8.25 -16.39 -9.49
CA GLU A 134 9.62 -16.95 -9.52
C GLU A 134 10.61 -16.05 -10.29
N ASN A 135 10.13 -15.32 -11.29
CA ASN A 135 10.95 -14.40 -12.08
C ASN A 135 11.27 -13.07 -11.37
N ALA A 136 10.73 -12.83 -10.17
CA ALA A 136 10.86 -11.57 -9.47
C ALA A 136 12.32 -11.27 -9.08
N ARG A 137 12.67 -9.97 -9.09
CA ARG A 137 13.99 -9.44 -8.73
C ARG A 137 13.84 -8.21 -7.86
N PHE A 138 14.39 -8.27 -6.65
CA PHE A 138 14.26 -7.26 -5.62
C PHE A 138 15.59 -6.57 -5.35
N GLY A 139 15.58 -5.27 -5.05
CA GLY A 139 16.78 -4.61 -4.58
C GLY A 139 16.68 -3.09 -4.56
N GLN A 140 17.58 -2.48 -3.78
CA GLN A 140 17.76 -1.04 -3.74
C GLN A 140 18.91 -0.62 -4.65
N THR A 141 18.82 0.59 -5.20
CA THR A 141 19.87 1.16 -6.06
C THR A 141 20.31 2.55 -5.62
N GLY A 142 19.65 3.13 -4.61
CA GLY A 142 19.82 4.53 -4.20
C GLY A 142 21.28 4.97 -4.18
N PRO A 143 22.16 4.38 -3.34
CA PRO A 143 23.58 4.73 -3.29
C PRO A 143 24.33 4.67 -4.63
N LYS A 144 23.94 3.78 -5.56
CA LYS A 144 24.52 3.71 -6.92
C LYS A 144 24.02 4.82 -7.85
N VAL A 145 22.82 5.35 -7.63
CA VAL A 145 22.17 6.37 -8.49
C VAL A 145 22.02 7.74 -7.80
N GLY A 146 22.76 7.97 -6.72
CA GLY A 146 22.73 9.23 -5.97
C GLY A 146 21.38 9.53 -5.32
N SER A 147 20.73 8.52 -4.73
CA SER A 147 19.44 8.64 -4.03
C SER A 147 19.41 7.78 -2.77
N PHE A 148 18.38 7.89 -1.94
CA PHE A 148 18.09 6.98 -0.82
C PHE A 148 16.64 7.20 -0.36
N ASP A 149 16.05 6.20 0.29
CA ASP A 149 14.80 6.34 1.05
C ASP A 149 15.09 5.98 2.51
N GLY A 150 15.31 7.02 3.32
CA GLY A 150 15.58 6.90 4.76
C GLY A 150 14.34 6.75 5.62
N GLY A 151 13.14 6.81 5.02
CA GLY A 151 11.87 6.64 5.71
C GLY A 151 11.49 5.16 5.73
N LEU A 152 10.32 4.85 5.19
CA LEU A 152 9.78 3.49 5.15
C LEU A 152 10.68 2.53 4.35
N GLY A 153 11.42 3.05 3.36
CA GLY A 153 12.39 2.25 2.61
C GLY A 153 13.53 1.70 3.48
N SER A 154 13.81 2.30 4.63
CA SER A 154 14.88 1.89 5.55
C SER A 154 14.33 1.35 6.87
N SER A 155 13.52 2.12 7.60
CA SER A 155 13.05 1.74 8.94
C SER A 155 12.06 0.58 8.88
N TYR A 156 11.07 0.65 7.99
CA TYR A 156 10.06 -0.39 7.84
C TYR A 156 10.64 -1.66 7.21
N LEU A 157 11.53 -1.52 6.21
CA LEU A 157 12.30 -2.66 5.70
C LEU A 157 13.03 -3.43 6.82
N ALA A 158 13.64 -2.72 7.78
CA ALA A 158 14.31 -3.36 8.91
C ALA A 158 13.35 -4.04 9.90
N ARG A 159 12.06 -3.65 9.95
CA ARG A 159 11.03 -4.37 10.73
C ARG A 159 10.62 -5.68 10.06
N ILE A 160 10.86 -5.83 8.75
CA ILE A 160 10.54 -7.04 7.97
C ILE A 160 11.72 -8.01 7.98
N VAL A 161 12.88 -7.60 7.43
CA VAL A 161 14.03 -8.50 7.20
C VAL A 161 15.10 -8.42 8.30
N GLY A 162 14.87 -7.62 9.33
CA GLY A 162 15.85 -7.33 10.38
C GLY A 162 16.98 -6.38 9.94
N GLN A 163 17.71 -5.86 10.93
CA GLN A 163 18.74 -4.83 10.73
C GLN A 163 19.90 -5.26 9.82
N LYS A 164 20.32 -6.53 9.88
CA LYS A 164 21.46 -7.03 9.09
C LYS A 164 21.12 -7.03 7.59
N LYS A 165 20.00 -7.64 7.20
CA LYS A 165 19.58 -7.72 5.80
C LYS A 165 19.18 -6.35 5.24
N ALA A 166 18.47 -5.52 6.01
CA ALA A 166 18.11 -4.18 5.55
C ALA A 166 19.34 -3.33 5.18
N ARG A 167 20.40 -3.37 6.01
CA ARG A 167 21.67 -2.69 5.71
C ARG A 167 22.39 -3.32 4.52
N GLU A 168 22.40 -4.64 4.41
CA GLU A 168 22.98 -5.35 3.25
C GLU A 168 22.33 -4.93 1.93
N ILE A 169 20.99 -4.90 1.89
CA ILE A 169 20.20 -4.49 0.72
C ILE A 169 20.58 -3.07 0.29
N TRP A 170 20.60 -2.12 1.24
CA TRP A 170 20.90 -0.73 0.93
C TRP A 170 22.38 -0.48 0.58
N TYR A 171 23.31 -1.01 1.37
CA TYR A 171 24.74 -0.68 1.22
C TYR A 171 25.36 -1.35 0.00
N LEU A 172 24.95 -2.58 -0.32
CA LEU A 172 25.54 -3.33 -1.44
C LEU A 172 24.76 -3.14 -2.74
N CYS A 173 23.50 -2.68 -2.67
CA CYS A 173 22.64 -2.50 -3.84
C CYS A 173 22.66 -3.72 -4.77
N ARG A 174 22.61 -4.92 -4.18
CA ARG A 174 22.53 -6.20 -4.90
C ARG A 174 21.08 -6.48 -5.26
N GLN A 175 20.90 -7.35 -6.25
CA GLN A 175 19.60 -7.92 -6.57
C GLN A 175 19.44 -9.26 -5.87
N TYR A 176 18.22 -9.54 -5.44
CA TYR A 176 17.81 -10.79 -4.81
C TYR A 176 16.70 -11.40 -5.66
N ASP A 177 16.76 -12.70 -5.89
CA ASP A 177 15.66 -13.42 -6.54
C ASP A 177 14.49 -13.65 -5.58
N ALA A 178 13.39 -14.20 -6.11
CA ALA A 178 12.16 -14.45 -5.35
C ALA A 178 12.39 -15.39 -4.15
N GLN A 179 13.24 -16.41 -4.32
CA GLN A 179 13.51 -17.39 -3.27
C GLN A 179 14.35 -16.77 -2.14
N GLN A 180 15.38 -15.99 -2.46
CA GLN A 180 16.16 -15.23 -1.49
C GLN A 180 15.28 -14.22 -0.74
N ALA A 181 14.34 -13.57 -1.44
CA ALA A 181 13.38 -12.67 -0.83
C ALA A 181 12.47 -13.41 0.15
N LEU A 182 11.98 -14.60 -0.20
CA LEU A 182 11.17 -15.44 0.69
C LEU A 182 11.95 -15.88 1.93
N GLU A 183 13.17 -16.37 1.75
CA GLU A 183 14.04 -16.84 2.84
C GLU A 183 14.38 -15.75 3.86
N MET A 184 14.47 -14.49 3.44
CA MET A 184 14.71 -13.37 4.35
C MET A 184 13.43 -12.74 4.92
N GLY A 185 12.26 -13.28 4.60
CA GLY A 185 10.95 -12.78 5.04
C GLY A 185 10.49 -11.50 4.33
N LEU A 186 11.07 -11.14 3.18
CA LEU A 186 10.73 -9.95 2.42
C LEU A 186 9.41 -10.09 1.64
N VAL A 187 9.05 -11.32 1.25
CA VAL A 187 7.80 -11.63 0.53
C VAL A 187 7.08 -12.77 1.24
N ASN A 188 5.76 -12.85 1.05
CA ASN A 188 4.91 -13.80 1.76
C ASN A 188 4.88 -15.19 1.11
N THR A 189 4.88 -15.25 -0.21
CA THR A 189 4.92 -16.49 -0.98
C THR A 189 5.54 -16.27 -2.36
N VAL A 190 6.01 -17.36 -2.97
CA VAL A 190 6.56 -17.40 -4.33
C VAL A 190 5.81 -18.45 -5.13
N VAL A 191 5.36 -18.08 -6.33
CA VAL A 191 4.62 -18.96 -7.25
C VAL A 191 5.16 -18.86 -8.68
N PRO A 192 4.89 -19.85 -9.56
CA PRO A 192 5.18 -19.72 -10.99
C PRO A 192 4.54 -18.45 -11.58
N LEU A 193 5.21 -17.84 -12.55
CA LEU A 193 4.77 -16.57 -13.15
C LEU A 193 3.34 -16.65 -13.69
N GLU A 194 3.00 -17.75 -14.36
CA GLU A 194 1.67 -18.03 -14.91
C GLU A 194 0.58 -18.18 -13.85
N SER A 195 0.97 -18.44 -12.59
CA SER A 195 0.05 -18.61 -11.45
C SER A 195 -0.07 -17.36 -10.59
N LEU A 196 0.73 -16.31 -10.86
CA LEU A 196 0.83 -15.13 -10.01
C LEU A 196 -0.52 -14.44 -9.76
N GLU A 197 -1.30 -14.18 -10.81
CA GLU A 197 -2.60 -13.53 -10.66
C GLU A 197 -3.62 -14.44 -9.96
N ALA A 198 -3.62 -15.73 -10.27
CA ALA A 198 -4.53 -16.69 -9.67
C ALA A 198 -4.30 -16.80 -8.15
N GLU A 199 -3.04 -16.94 -7.72
CA GLU A 199 -2.66 -16.98 -6.30
C GLU A 199 -3.01 -15.67 -5.60
N THR A 200 -2.69 -14.52 -6.22
CA THR A 200 -3.00 -13.21 -5.63
C THR A 200 -4.51 -13.04 -5.42
N LEU A 201 -5.32 -13.41 -6.41
CA LEU A 201 -6.78 -13.36 -6.31
C LEU A 201 -7.32 -14.31 -5.22
N GLN A 202 -6.69 -15.48 -5.04
CA GLN A 202 -7.06 -16.39 -3.95
C GLN A 202 -6.86 -15.71 -2.59
N TRP A 203 -5.69 -15.12 -2.33
CA TRP A 203 -5.41 -14.41 -1.08
C TRP A 203 -6.36 -13.23 -0.85
N CYS A 204 -6.66 -12.47 -1.90
CA CYS A 204 -7.65 -11.39 -1.82
C CYS A 204 -9.04 -11.93 -1.42
N ARG A 205 -9.49 -13.04 -2.00
CA ARG A 205 -10.79 -13.66 -1.69
C ARG A 205 -10.84 -14.22 -0.27
N GLU A 206 -9.74 -14.78 0.24
CA GLU A 206 -9.64 -15.20 1.64
C GLU A 206 -9.83 -14.00 2.58
N MET A 207 -9.18 -12.86 2.31
CA MET A 207 -9.38 -11.65 3.10
C MET A 207 -10.81 -11.10 2.99
N LEU A 208 -11.45 -11.19 1.82
CA LEU A 208 -12.85 -10.76 1.62
C LEU A 208 -13.87 -11.60 2.41
N ALA A 209 -13.52 -12.83 2.79
CA ALA A 209 -14.36 -13.66 3.65
C ALA A 209 -14.31 -13.26 5.14
N HIS A 210 -13.41 -12.35 5.52
CA HIS A 210 -13.22 -11.89 6.89
C HIS A 210 -13.96 -10.57 7.18
N SER A 211 -14.11 -10.24 8.47
CA SER A 211 -14.76 -8.99 8.90
C SER A 211 -13.96 -7.77 8.44
N PRO A 212 -14.53 -6.85 7.63
CA PRO A 212 -13.84 -5.63 7.20
C PRO A 212 -13.43 -4.74 8.37
N LEU A 213 -14.26 -4.70 9.42
CA LEU A 213 -14.01 -3.94 10.64
C LEU A 213 -12.84 -4.52 11.45
N ALA A 214 -12.71 -5.85 11.50
CA ALA A 214 -11.55 -6.48 12.14
C ALA A 214 -10.26 -6.19 11.38
N LEU A 215 -10.26 -6.34 10.05
CA LEU A 215 -9.08 -6.10 9.21
C LEU A 215 -8.57 -4.66 9.32
N ARG A 216 -9.45 -3.65 9.25
CA ARG A 216 -9.03 -2.24 9.39
C ARG A 216 -8.47 -1.91 10.76
N CYS A 217 -9.03 -2.50 11.83
CA CYS A 217 -8.49 -2.32 13.19
C CYS A 217 -7.11 -2.97 13.32
N LEU A 218 -6.94 -4.18 12.79
CA LEU A 218 -5.65 -4.88 12.81
C LEU A 218 -4.58 -4.12 12.02
N LYS A 219 -4.91 -3.61 10.83
CA LYS A 219 -4.00 -2.77 10.04
C LYS A 219 -3.56 -1.52 10.82
N ALA A 220 -4.49 -0.84 11.49
CA ALA A 220 -4.17 0.30 12.33
C ALA A 220 -3.28 -0.08 13.54
N CYS A 221 -3.53 -1.22 14.19
CA CYS A 221 -2.67 -1.73 15.27
C CYS A 221 -1.24 -1.99 14.80
N LEU A 222 -1.06 -2.62 13.63
CA LEU A 222 0.25 -2.90 13.06
C LEU A 222 1.01 -1.62 12.72
N ASN A 223 0.32 -0.61 12.18
CA ASN A 223 0.91 0.70 11.95
C ASN A 223 1.30 1.41 13.26
N ALA A 224 0.52 1.27 14.33
CA ALA A 224 0.79 1.91 15.62
C ALA A 224 2.12 1.47 16.27
N ASP A 225 2.61 0.26 15.98
CA ASP A 225 3.94 -0.21 16.41
C ASP A 225 5.11 0.50 15.68
N CYS A 226 4.83 1.09 14.52
CA CYS A 226 5.83 1.76 13.68
C CYS A 226 5.71 3.30 13.76
N ASP A 227 4.49 3.83 13.76
CA ASP A 227 4.21 5.20 13.33
C ASP A 227 3.84 6.14 14.50
N GLY A 228 4.01 5.67 15.75
CA GLY A 228 3.82 6.47 16.96
C GLY A 228 2.45 7.16 17.00
N GLN A 229 2.44 8.49 17.17
CA GLN A 229 1.19 9.26 17.22
C GLN A 229 0.34 9.16 15.94
N MET A 230 0.97 8.96 14.77
CA MET A 230 0.21 8.80 13.52
C MET A 230 -0.50 7.44 13.47
N GLY A 231 0.13 6.37 13.96
CA GLY A 231 -0.56 5.09 14.07
C GLY A 231 -1.63 5.09 15.17
N LEU A 232 -1.42 5.83 16.27
CA LEU A 232 -2.46 6.07 17.28
C LEU A 232 -3.66 6.85 16.72
N LEU A 233 -3.44 7.80 15.80
CA LEU A 233 -4.52 8.54 15.14
C LEU A 233 -5.46 7.58 14.39
N ASP A 234 -4.91 6.67 13.60
CA ASP A 234 -5.70 5.70 12.84
C ASP A 234 -6.41 4.70 13.77
N LEU A 235 -5.70 4.20 14.79
CA LEU A 235 -6.26 3.27 15.77
C LEU A 235 -7.40 3.91 16.60
N ALA A 236 -7.18 5.10 17.15
CA ALA A 236 -8.17 5.83 17.92
C ALA A 236 -9.36 6.29 17.05
N GLY A 237 -9.12 6.57 15.77
CA GLY A 237 -10.18 6.83 14.78
C GLY A 237 -11.11 5.63 14.63
N ASN A 238 -10.57 4.41 14.57
CA ASN A 238 -11.38 3.19 14.55
C ASN A 238 -12.15 2.96 15.87
N ALA A 239 -11.53 3.22 17.02
CA ALA A 239 -12.22 3.15 18.31
C ALA A 239 -13.37 4.16 18.40
N THR A 240 -13.19 5.37 17.87
CA THR A 240 -14.23 6.41 17.80
C THR A 240 -15.38 5.96 16.88
N LEU A 241 -15.06 5.39 15.71
CA LEU A 241 -16.04 4.84 14.78
C LEU A 241 -16.89 3.75 15.45
N LEU A 242 -16.27 2.82 16.18
CA LEU A 242 -16.97 1.79 16.94
C LEU A 242 -17.84 2.37 18.05
N TYR A 243 -17.30 3.34 18.82
CA TYR A 243 -18.03 4.00 19.88
C TYR A 243 -19.29 4.70 19.35
N TYR A 244 -19.22 5.34 18.18
CA TYR A 244 -20.37 6.00 17.54
C TYR A 244 -21.51 5.05 17.17
N MET A 245 -21.26 3.75 17.07
CA MET A 245 -22.30 2.75 16.85
C MET A 245 -23.08 2.38 18.12
N SER A 246 -22.54 2.69 19.31
CA SER A 246 -23.12 2.35 20.61
C SER A 246 -24.31 3.24 21.01
N GLU A 247 -25.18 2.72 21.87
CA GLU A 247 -26.28 3.50 22.46
C GLU A 247 -25.77 4.62 23.40
N GLU A 248 -24.60 4.44 24.01
CA GLU A 248 -23.98 5.47 24.87
C GLU A 248 -23.57 6.70 24.07
N ALA A 249 -22.93 6.52 22.91
CA ALA A 249 -22.62 7.65 22.02
C ALA A 249 -23.89 8.33 21.48
N LYS A 250 -24.92 7.55 21.14
CA LYS A 250 -26.21 8.07 20.66
C LYS A 250 -26.90 8.93 21.72
N GLU A 251 -26.83 8.56 23.00
CA GLU A 251 -27.37 9.37 24.11
C GLU A 251 -26.72 10.76 24.15
N GLY A 252 -25.39 10.83 24.09
CA GLY A 252 -24.67 12.11 24.08
C GLY A 252 -25.06 13.00 22.89
N LYS A 253 -25.12 12.41 21.69
CA LYS A 253 -25.53 13.11 20.46
C LYS A 253 -26.97 13.62 20.57
N ASN A 254 -27.91 12.77 20.99
CA ASN A 254 -29.33 13.11 21.07
C ASN A 254 -29.57 14.19 22.12
N ALA A 255 -28.95 14.09 23.29
CA ALA A 255 -29.07 15.09 24.35
C ALA A 255 -28.62 16.49 23.90
N PHE A 256 -27.51 16.58 23.15
CA PHE A 256 -27.04 17.84 22.58
C PHE A 256 -28.04 18.44 21.58
N VAL A 257 -28.55 17.63 20.64
CA VAL A 257 -29.53 18.07 19.63
C VAL A 257 -30.85 18.49 20.27
N GLU A 258 -31.31 17.75 21.27
CA GLU A 258 -32.55 18.00 22.02
C GLU A 258 -32.38 19.09 23.10
N LYS A 259 -31.16 19.65 23.26
CA LYS A 259 -30.81 20.66 24.28
C LYS A 259 -31.17 20.25 25.70
N ARG A 260 -31.03 18.97 26.02
CA ARG A 260 -31.20 18.42 27.37
C ARG A 260 -29.88 17.94 27.93
N LYS A 261 -29.84 17.70 29.25
CA LYS A 261 -28.70 17.02 29.86
C LYS A 261 -28.70 15.54 29.42
N PRO A 262 -27.53 14.96 29.07
CA PRO A 262 -27.45 13.52 28.80
C PRO A 262 -27.62 12.73 30.09
N ASP A 263 -28.24 11.56 29.99
CA ASP A 263 -28.33 10.59 31.09
C ASP A 263 -27.53 9.33 30.76
N PHE A 264 -26.31 9.28 31.28
CA PHE A 264 -25.42 8.12 31.16
C PHE A 264 -25.56 7.14 32.33
N SER A 265 -26.45 7.39 33.30
CA SER A 265 -26.59 6.53 34.48
C SER A 265 -27.10 5.13 34.14
N LYS A 266 -27.77 4.98 33.00
CA LYS A 266 -28.30 3.73 32.46
C LYS A 266 -27.24 2.79 31.85
N PHE A 267 -26.02 3.26 31.59
CA PHE A 267 -24.95 2.45 31.00
C PHE A 267 -24.05 1.86 32.09
N PRO A 268 -23.82 0.53 32.10
CA PRO A 268 -22.96 -0.10 33.10
C PRO A 268 -21.49 0.29 32.88
N ARG A 269 -20.79 0.61 33.97
CA ARG A 269 -19.34 0.83 33.94
C ARG A 269 -18.65 -0.52 34.07
N VAL A 270 -18.18 -1.07 32.96
CA VAL A 270 -17.45 -2.34 32.92
C VAL A 270 -16.09 -2.22 33.61
N PRO A 271 -15.53 -3.31 34.19
CA PRO A 271 -14.21 -3.33 34.82
C PRO A 271 -13.05 -2.99 33.88
#